data_AF-K4A129-F1
#
_entry.id   AF-K4A129-F1
#
_cell.length_a   1.000
_cell.length_b   1.000
_cell.length_c   1.000
_cell.angle_alpha   90.00
_cell.angle_beta   90.00
_cell.angle_gamma   90.00
#
_symmetry.space_group_name_H-M   'P 1'
#
loop_
_entity.id
_entity.type
_entity.pdbx_description
1 polymer ?
#
loop_
_entity_poly.entity_id
_entity_poly.type
_entity_poly.pdbx_seq_one_letter_code
_entity_poly.pdbx_strand_id
1 'polypeptide(L)'
;MEFRNSGEGWAFWVSYGRQKGFEVRKRYTNKRQSDGKIASCKFVCANKGYRLKDKRDHLIKCPQAEIRTDCQVHINFIMNRKKEILKVTDLVLEHDHQLHLPETLHLMVSQRKISDLQAFEIEIADDMGIGPKAAHELASHQVGGPLYFSYTLRDYKNYLRFKRPQEMAYKPCYHSVHYFLKPSNFDKEGGEEAGRGEAQAQAQAPVVDGTDYKDYMGELSFTQMLMVILLV
;
A
#
# COMPACT_ATOMS: atom_id res chain seq x y z
N MET A 1 17.34 -20.70 10.28
CA MET A 1 16.87 -19.30 10.27
C MET A 1 15.63 -19.16 11.15
N GLU A 2 15.63 -18.17 12.04
CA GLU A 2 14.64 -17.97 13.11
C GLU A 2 14.26 -16.49 13.21
N PHE A 3 13.00 -16.19 13.53
CA PHE A 3 12.43 -14.83 13.60
C PHE A 3 11.53 -14.70 14.83
N ARG A 4 11.43 -13.50 15.42
CA ARG A 4 10.60 -13.28 16.62
C ARG A 4 9.12 -13.33 16.29
N ASN A 5 8.74 -12.80 15.13
CA ASN A 5 7.34 -12.73 14.70
C ASN A 5 7.21 -12.83 13.17
N SER A 6 5.98 -12.94 12.68
CA SER A 6 5.72 -13.09 11.24
C SER A 6 6.01 -11.82 10.43
N GLY A 7 5.99 -10.67 11.10
CA GLY A 7 6.31 -9.37 10.51
C GLY A 7 7.79 -9.28 10.15
N GLU A 8 8.67 -9.69 11.06
CA GLU A 8 10.12 -9.79 10.79
C GLU A 8 10.41 -10.78 9.66
N GLY A 9 9.80 -11.96 9.68
CA GLY A 9 9.94 -12.93 8.59
C GLY A 9 9.42 -12.38 7.24
N TRP A 10 8.36 -11.57 7.27
CA TRP A 10 7.83 -10.91 6.07
C TRP A 10 8.77 -9.82 5.56
N ALA A 11 9.28 -8.95 6.45
CA ALA A 11 10.24 -7.91 6.10
C ALA A 11 11.52 -8.51 5.50
N PHE A 12 12.03 -9.59 6.10
CA PHE A 12 13.14 -10.35 5.53
C PHE A 12 12.84 -10.83 4.10
N TRP A 13 11.66 -11.44 3.88
CA TRP A 13 11.30 -11.98 2.57
C TRP A 13 11.11 -10.89 1.51
N VAL A 14 10.54 -9.74 1.88
CA VAL A 14 10.42 -8.55 1.01
C VAL A 14 11.79 -8.03 0.60
N SER A 15 12.73 -7.91 1.55
CA SER A 15 14.10 -7.48 1.30
C SER A 15 14.87 -8.48 0.42
N TYR A 16 14.71 -9.77 0.68
CA TYR A 16 15.30 -10.83 -0.14
C TYR A 16 14.76 -10.79 -1.58
N GLY A 17 13.44 -10.65 -1.74
CA GLY A 17 12.79 -10.48 -3.05
C GLY A 17 13.30 -9.25 -3.80
N ARG A 18 13.52 -8.13 -3.10
CA ARG A 18 14.13 -6.92 -3.67
C ARG A 18 15.54 -7.19 -4.19
N GLN A 19 16.38 -7.83 -3.38
CA GLN A 19 17.78 -8.10 -3.73
C GLN A 19 17.89 -9.07 -4.92
N LYS A 20 16.99 -10.05 -5.00
CA LYS A 20 16.97 -11.04 -6.08
C LYS A 20 16.11 -10.63 -7.28
N GLY A 21 15.34 -9.55 -7.20
CA GLY A 21 14.52 -9.05 -8.30
C GLY A 21 13.22 -9.84 -8.54
N PHE A 22 12.54 -10.31 -7.50
CA PHE A 22 11.21 -10.90 -7.64
C PHE A 22 10.19 -10.35 -6.66
N GLU A 23 8.95 -10.34 -7.12
CA GLU A 23 7.84 -9.83 -6.34
C GLU A 23 7.33 -10.88 -5.36
N VAL A 24 6.98 -10.45 -4.15
CA VAL A 24 6.60 -11.34 -3.05
C VAL A 24 5.12 -11.24 -2.70
N ARG A 25 4.54 -12.34 -2.23
CA ARG A 25 3.13 -12.40 -1.82
C ARG A 25 2.94 -13.28 -0.58
N LYS A 26 1.99 -12.90 0.28
CA LYS A 26 1.51 -13.76 1.38
C LYS A 26 0.56 -14.83 0.80
N ARG A 27 0.89 -16.11 0.97
CA ARG A 27 0.03 -17.23 0.53
C ARG A 27 -1.04 -17.53 1.57
N TYR A 28 -0.61 -17.72 2.82
CA TYR A 28 -1.49 -17.89 3.97
C TYR A 28 -0.76 -17.46 5.24
N THR A 29 -1.57 -17.09 6.24
CA THR A 29 -1.15 -16.94 7.63
C THR A 29 -2.18 -17.65 8.47
N ASN A 30 -1.82 -18.80 9.01
CA ASN A 30 -2.70 -19.59 9.85
C ASN A 30 -2.54 -19.13 11.29
N LYS A 31 -3.64 -18.70 11.89
CA LYS A 31 -3.72 -18.38 13.31
C LYS A 31 -4.31 -19.59 14.04
N ARG A 32 -3.86 -19.82 15.27
CA ARG A 32 -4.48 -20.84 16.12
C ARG A 32 -5.81 -20.32 16.62
N GLN A 33 -6.76 -21.24 16.80
CA GLN A 33 -8.08 -20.91 17.31
C GLN A 33 -8.05 -20.54 18.80
N SER A 34 -7.11 -21.11 19.57
CA SER A 34 -7.07 -20.95 21.03
C SER A 34 -6.60 -19.57 21.50
N ASP A 35 -5.57 -19.01 20.86
CA ASP A 35 -4.88 -17.79 21.31
C ASP A 35 -4.79 -16.71 20.22
N GLY A 36 -5.31 -16.99 19.02
CA GLY A 36 -5.18 -16.10 17.86
C GLY A 36 -3.74 -15.90 17.36
N LYS A 37 -2.74 -16.53 17.98
CA LYS A 37 -1.33 -16.40 17.62
C LYS A 37 -1.05 -17.13 16.30
N ILE A 38 -0.07 -16.64 15.57
CA ILE A 38 0.31 -17.23 14.27
C ILE A 38 0.94 -18.60 14.53
N ALA A 39 0.31 -19.63 13.97
CA ALA A 39 0.80 -21.00 14.01
C ALA A 39 1.82 -21.27 12.91
N SER A 40 1.51 -20.82 11.70
CA SER A 40 2.34 -20.97 10.51
C SER A 40 2.00 -19.89 9.48
N CYS A 41 2.96 -19.55 8.65
CA CYS A 41 2.73 -18.67 7.50
C CYS A 41 3.62 -19.09 6.34
N LYS A 42 3.16 -18.80 5.12
CA LYS A 42 3.90 -19.09 3.90
C LYS A 42 3.92 -17.87 3.00
N PHE A 43 5.12 -17.48 2.60
CA PHE A 43 5.35 -16.42 1.64
C PHE A 43 5.93 -17.01 0.36
N VAL A 44 5.53 -16.46 -0.78
CA VAL A 44 5.76 -17.03 -2.11
C VAL A 44 6.20 -15.94 -3.07
N CYS A 45 6.79 -16.34 -4.20
CA CYS A 45 6.87 -15.46 -5.36
C CYS A 45 5.46 -15.10 -5.86
N ALA A 46 5.25 -13.87 -6.34
CA ALA A 46 3.99 -13.41 -6.90
C ALA A 46 3.56 -14.23 -8.13
N ASN A 47 4.53 -14.75 -8.88
CA ASN A 47 4.33 -15.59 -10.06
C ASN A 47 4.00 -17.06 -9.70
N LYS A 48 3.89 -17.40 -8.41
CA LYS A 48 3.57 -18.78 -7.97
C LYS A 48 2.13 -19.21 -8.29
N GLY A 49 2.02 -20.40 -8.88
CA GLY A 49 0.79 -21.15 -9.17
C GLY A 49 0.13 -20.72 -10.49
N TYR A 50 -1.13 -21.09 -10.68
CA TYR A 50 -1.93 -20.66 -11.84
C TYR A 50 -3.02 -19.68 -11.37
N ARG A 51 -3.48 -18.76 -12.23
CA ARG A 51 -4.77 -18.09 -11.98
C ARG A 51 -5.86 -19.06 -12.43
N LEU A 52 -6.98 -19.16 -11.69
CA LEU A 52 -8.16 -19.78 -12.28
C LEU A 52 -8.52 -18.96 -13.53
N LYS A 53 -9.01 -19.64 -14.58
CA LYS A 53 -9.50 -18.99 -15.80
C LYS A 53 -10.33 -17.78 -15.42
N ASP A 54 -9.95 -16.64 -15.99
CA ASP A 54 -10.62 -15.37 -15.74
C ASP A 54 -12.08 -15.52 -16.18
N LYS A 55 -13.02 -15.55 -15.21
CA LYS A 55 -14.46 -15.68 -15.49
C LYS A 55 -15.09 -14.33 -15.86
N ARG A 56 -14.27 -13.27 -16.00
CA ARG A 56 -14.76 -11.94 -16.32
C ARG A 56 -15.17 -11.86 -17.80
N ASP A 57 -16.20 -11.05 -18.03
CA ASP A 57 -16.84 -10.89 -19.33
C ASP A 57 -15.86 -10.41 -20.40
N HIS A 58 -16.07 -10.85 -21.65
CA HIS A 58 -15.22 -10.57 -22.81
C HIS A 58 -15.20 -9.08 -23.21
N LEU A 59 -15.99 -8.25 -22.53
CA LEU A 59 -16.11 -6.80 -22.71
C LEU A 59 -15.05 -5.98 -21.95
N ILE A 60 -14.19 -6.61 -21.13
CA ILE A 60 -13.10 -5.89 -20.45
C ILE A 60 -11.96 -5.60 -21.44
N LYS A 61 -11.85 -4.34 -21.86
CA LYS A 61 -10.88 -3.82 -22.84
C LYS A 61 -9.39 -4.02 -22.49
N CYS A 62 -9.05 -4.31 -21.22
CA CYS A 62 -7.68 -4.55 -20.78
C CYS A 62 -7.59 -5.80 -19.88
N PRO A 63 -7.48 -7.01 -20.47
CA PRO A 63 -7.16 -8.20 -19.72
C PRO A 63 -5.81 -8.01 -19.02
N GLN A 64 -5.74 -8.29 -17.72
CA GLN A 64 -4.47 -8.28 -17.00
C GLN A 64 -3.69 -9.52 -17.47
N ALA A 65 -2.54 -9.32 -18.11
CA ALA A 65 -1.70 -10.43 -18.60
C ALA A 65 -1.47 -11.48 -17.50
N GLU A 66 -1.43 -12.76 -17.88
CA GLU A 66 -1.24 -13.86 -16.94
C GLU A 66 0.23 -13.91 -16.50
N ILE A 67 0.54 -13.34 -15.33
CA ILE A 67 1.91 -13.21 -14.80
C ILE A 67 2.30 -14.42 -13.92
N ARG A 68 1.51 -15.50 -13.86
CA ARG A 68 1.86 -16.65 -13.00
C ARG A 68 2.50 -17.77 -13.82
N THR A 69 3.75 -18.08 -13.51
CA THR A 69 4.61 -19.02 -14.25
C THR A 69 4.73 -20.38 -13.57
N ASP A 70 3.84 -20.70 -12.62
CA ASP A 70 3.98 -21.86 -11.71
C ASP A 70 5.27 -21.88 -10.87
N CYS A 71 5.84 -20.69 -10.66
CA CYS A 71 7.04 -20.51 -9.86
C CYS A 71 6.94 -21.18 -8.49
N GLN A 72 7.89 -22.06 -8.17
CA GLN A 72 7.86 -22.79 -6.90
C GLN A 72 8.51 -22.06 -5.74
N VAL A 73 9.14 -20.90 -5.95
CA VAL A 73 9.83 -20.13 -4.91
C VAL A 73 8.92 -19.76 -3.75
N HIS A 74 9.37 -20.12 -2.54
CA HIS A 74 8.65 -19.85 -1.31
C HIS A 74 9.51 -20.05 -0.07
N ILE A 75 9.02 -19.48 1.03
CA ILE A 75 9.52 -19.70 2.38
C ILE A 75 8.33 -20.05 3.29
N ASN A 76 8.49 -21.09 4.10
CA ASN A 76 7.49 -21.57 5.05
C ASN A 76 7.99 -21.42 6.48
N PHE A 77 7.11 -20.95 7.36
CA PHE A 77 7.40 -20.75 8.76
C PHE A 77 6.44 -21.52 9.65
N ILE A 78 6.98 -22.07 10.74
CA ILE A 78 6.19 -22.69 11.81
C ILE A 78 6.61 -22.09 13.16
N MET A 79 5.62 -21.76 13.98
CA MET A 79 5.80 -21.20 15.31
C MET A 79 6.20 -22.29 16.31
N ASN A 80 7.39 -22.17 16.89
CA ASN A 80 7.83 -23.00 18.01
C ASN A 80 7.21 -22.48 19.31
N ARG A 81 6.29 -23.28 19.88
CA ARG A 81 5.54 -22.93 21.10
C ARG A 81 6.42 -22.66 22.31
N LYS A 82 7.52 -23.40 22.46
CA LYS A 82 8.35 -23.34 23.67
C LYS A 82 9.21 -22.08 23.70
N LYS A 83 9.67 -21.63 22.54
CA LYS A 83 10.56 -20.48 22.39
C LYS A 83 9.83 -19.21 21.94
N GLU A 84 8.57 -19.32 21.54
CA GLU A 84 7.79 -18.25 20.89
C GLU A 84 8.50 -17.62 19.67
N ILE A 85 9.22 -18.45 18.91
CA ILE A 85 10.00 -18.05 17.74
C ILE A 85 9.45 -18.75 16.50
N LEU A 86 9.37 -18.04 15.38
CA LEU A 86 9.07 -18.58 14.06
C LEU A 86 10.33 -19.13 13.41
N LYS A 87 10.32 -20.43 13.10
CA LYS A 87 11.42 -21.12 12.44
C LYS A 87 11.07 -21.39 10.99
N VAL A 88 12.03 -21.20 10.10
CA VAL A 88 11.91 -21.61 8.69
C VAL A 88 11.94 -23.13 8.60
N THR A 89 10.93 -23.72 7.97
CA THR A 89 10.82 -25.19 7.82
C THR A 89 11.07 -25.66 6.40
N ASP A 90 10.74 -24.84 5.41
CA ASP A 90 10.91 -25.16 3.99
C ASP A 90 11.27 -23.87 3.25
N LEU A 91 12.23 -23.97 2.34
CA LEU A 91 12.79 -22.85 1.59
C LEU A 91 13.19 -23.32 0.19
N VAL A 92 12.54 -22.76 -0.83
CA VAL A 92 12.85 -22.97 -2.24
C VAL A 92 13.15 -21.62 -2.87
N LEU A 93 14.33 -21.48 -3.47
CA LEU A 93 14.85 -20.22 -4.01
C LEU A 93 15.00 -20.21 -5.54
N GLU A 94 14.86 -21.36 -6.19
CA GLU A 94 15.01 -21.49 -7.64
C GLU A 94 13.77 -21.00 -8.39
N HIS A 95 13.97 -20.05 -9.30
CA HIS A 95 12.93 -19.47 -10.14
C HIS A 95 12.91 -20.12 -11.53
N ASP A 96 11.71 -20.27 -12.08
CA ASP A 96 11.45 -20.74 -13.45
C ASP A 96 11.12 -19.61 -14.44
N HIS A 97 11.32 -18.36 -14.02
CA HIS A 97 11.01 -17.17 -14.80
C HIS A 97 12.09 -16.12 -14.67
N GLN A 98 12.10 -15.19 -15.63
CA GLN A 98 13.00 -14.05 -15.59
C GLN A 98 12.74 -13.17 -14.36
N LEU A 99 13.82 -12.74 -13.73
CA LEU A 99 13.83 -11.83 -12.59
C LEU A 99 14.00 -10.39 -13.09
N HIS A 100 13.53 -9.44 -12.29
CA HIS A 100 13.72 -8.02 -12.53
C HIS A 100 15.19 -7.64 -12.44
N LEU A 101 15.62 -6.80 -13.37
CA LEU A 101 16.91 -6.13 -13.30
C LEU A 101 16.85 -4.99 -12.28
N PRO A 102 17.99 -4.57 -11.69
CA PRO A 102 18.07 -3.45 -10.76
C PRO A 102 17.35 -2.18 -11.26
N GLU A 103 17.45 -1.89 -12.55
CA GLU A 103 16.82 -0.75 -13.22
C GLU A 103 15.29 -0.83 -13.23
N THR A 104 14.71 -2.02 -13.04
CA THR A 104 13.26 -2.23 -13.08
C THR A 104 12.64 -2.49 -11.71
N LEU A 105 13.43 -2.47 -10.62
CA LEU A 105 12.94 -2.75 -9.27
C LEU A 105 11.85 -1.78 -8.81
N HIS A 106 11.92 -0.51 -9.24
CA HIS A 106 10.93 0.53 -8.96
C HIS A 106 9.54 0.22 -9.54
N LEU A 107 9.43 -0.76 -10.46
CA LEU A 107 8.16 -1.20 -11.04
C LEU A 107 7.47 -2.30 -10.23
N MET A 108 8.20 -3.01 -9.36
CA MET A 108 7.67 -4.14 -8.58
C MET A 108 6.68 -3.66 -7.51
N VAL A 109 5.44 -4.18 -7.49
CA VAL A 109 4.40 -3.64 -6.58
C VAL A 109 4.76 -3.87 -5.12
N SER A 110 5.35 -5.00 -4.76
CA SER A 110 5.80 -5.27 -3.39
C SER A 110 6.89 -4.32 -2.88
N GLN A 111 7.56 -3.59 -3.77
CA GLN A 111 8.63 -2.64 -3.42
C GLN A 111 8.16 -1.18 -3.51
N ARG A 112 7.00 -0.93 -4.14
CA ARG A 112 6.48 0.43 -4.29
C ARG A 112 5.86 0.92 -2.98
N LYS A 113 6.40 2.01 -2.43
CA LYS A 113 5.92 2.67 -1.23
C LYS A 113 6.10 4.18 -1.36
N ILE A 114 5.03 4.92 -1.06
CA ILE A 114 5.09 6.37 -0.86
C ILE A 114 5.56 6.57 0.58
N SER A 115 6.73 7.20 0.75
CA SER A 115 7.22 7.59 2.07
C SER A 115 6.41 8.76 2.63
N ASP A 116 6.46 9.00 3.94
CA ASP A 116 5.69 10.10 4.55
C ASP A 116 6.14 11.47 4.02
N LEU A 117 7.43 11.63 3.74
CA LEU A 117 7.96 12.85 3.09
C LEU A 117 7.41 13.01 1.67
N GLN A 118 7.41 11.93 0.88
CA GLN A 118 6.83 11.96 -0.46
C GLN A 118 5.33 12.20 -0.43
N ALA A 119 4.62 11.63 0.54
CA ALA A 119 3.20 11.90 0.75
C ALA A 119 2.97 13.39 1.02
N PHE A 120 3.74 13.98 1.93
CA PHE A 120 3.69 15.41 2.21
C PHE A 120 3.93 16.29 0.97
N GLU A 121 4.92 15.95 0.14
CA GLU A 121 5.17 16.64 -1.14
C GLU A 121 3.99 16.52 -2.13
N ILE A 122 3.38 15.33 -2.21
CA ILE A 122 2.19 15.09 -3.03
C ILE A 122 1.03 15.98 -2.57
N GLU A 123 0.84 16.10 -1.26
CA GLU A 123 -0.21 16.93 -0.66
C GLU A 123 0.00 18.41 -0.97
N ILE A 124 1.21 18.94 -0.76
CA ILE A 124 1.53 20.33 -1.11
C ILE A 124 1.26 20.58 -2.59
N ALA A 125 1.67 19.68 -3.48
CA ALA A 125 1.44 19.84 -4.90
C ALA A 125 -0.06 19.86 -5.26
N ASP A 126 -0.89 19.02 -4.62
CA ASP A 126 -2.35 19.01 -4.82
C ASP A 126 -3.00 20.31 -4.30
N ASP A 127 -2.58 20.78 -3.12
CA ASP A 127 -3.05 22.04 -2.51
C ASP A 127 -2.71 23.26 -3.37
N MET A 128 -1.56 23.24 -4.04
CA MET A 128 -1.13 24.27 -4.98
C MET A 128 -1.79 24.13 -6.37
N GLY A 129 -2.69 23.15 -6.55
CA GLY A 129 -3.40 22.91 -7.80
C GLY A 129 -2.54 22.33 -8.92
N ILE A 130 -1.36 21.78 -8.60
CA ILE A 130 -0.46 21.17 -9.58
C ILE A 130 -1.05 19.83 -10.00
N GLY A 131 -1.24 19.66 -11.32
CA GLY A 131 -1.77 18.41 -11.86
C GLY A 131 -0.88 17.21 -11.51
N PRO A 132 -1.46 16.04 -11.11
CA PRO A 132 -0.71 14.86 -10.67
C PRO A 132 0.42 14.39 -11.60
N LYS A 133 0.24 14.56 -12.91
CA LYS A 133 1.28 14.20 -13.90
C LYS A 133 2.48 15.14 -13.80
N ALA A 134 2.25 16.45 -13.78
CA ALA A 134 3.29 17.46 -13.69
C ALA A 134 4.03 17.38 -12.35
N ALA A 135 3.30 17.20 -11.24
CA ALA A 135 3.89 17.03 -9.91
C ALA A 135 4.79 15.78 -9.83
N HIS A 136 4.33 14.64 -10.34
CA HIS A 136 5.14 13.42 -10.40
C HIS A 136 6.37 13.56 -11.30
N GLU A 137 6.24 14.22 -12.46
CA GLU A 137 7.37 14.48 -13.36
C GLU A 137 8.41 15.39 -12.71
N LEU A 138 7.98 16.45 -12.02
CA LEU A 138 8.85 17.34 -11.25
C LEU A 138 9.60 16.58 -10.17
N ALA A 139 8.90 15.80 -9.34
CA ALA A 139 9.50 15.02 -8.27
C ALA A 139 10.47 13.96 -8.81
N SER A 140 10.11 13.29 -9.92
CA SER A 140 11.02 12.38 -10.62
C SER A 140 12.28 13.10 -11.10
N HIS A 141 12.18 14.32 -11.63
CA HIS A 141 13.34 15.08 -12.08
C HIS A 141 14.24 15.51 -10.91
N GLN A 142 13.66 15.86 -9.76
CA GLN A 142 14.40 16.23 -8.55
C GLN A 142 15.30 15.09 -8.03
N VAL A 143 14.84 13.84 -8.15
CA VAL A 143 15.60 12.66 -7.70
C VAL A 143 16.50 12.05 -8.80
N GLY A 144 16.61 12.70 -9.96
CA GLY A 144 17.45 12.21 -11.07
C GLY A 144 16.81 11.12 -11.94
N GLY A 145 15.48 10.96 -11.88
CA GLY A 145 14.71 10.08 -12.75
C GLY A 145 13.78 9.12 -12.00
N PRO A 146 12.88 8.43 -12.73
CA PRO A 146 11.84 7.58 -12.14
C PRO A 146 12.41 6.33 -11.46
N LEU A 147 13.65 5.95 -11.80
CA LEU A 147 14.37 4.81 -11.22
C LEU A 147 14.64 4.99 -9.71
N TYR A 148 14.84 6.24 -9.29
CA TYR A 148 15.14 6.61 -7.90
C TYR A 148 13.89 6.90 -7.09
N PHE A 149 12.72 6.74 -7.72
CA PHE A 149 11.43 6.98 -7.12
C PHE A 149 10.83 5.66 -6.65
N SER A 150 10.39 5.61 -5.39
CA SER A 150 9.82 4.41 -4.79
C SER A 150 8.35 4.18 -5.15
N TYR A 151 7.78 4.98 -6.05
CA TYR A 151 6.39 4.86 -6.47
C TYR A 151 6.20 5.34 -7.91
N THR A 152 5.08 4.95 -8.52
CA THR A 152 4.74 5.31 -9.91
C THR A 152 3.67 6.41 -9.94
N LEU A 153 3.49 7.03 -11.10
CA LEU A 153 2.38 7.96 -11.34
C LEU A 153 1.00 7.34 -11.02
N ARG A 154 0.85 6.03 -11.17
CA ARG A 154 -0.38 5.34 -10.79
C ARG A 154 -0.59 5.35 -9.28
N ASP A 155 0.47 5.13 -8.51
CA ASP A 155 0.41 5.12 -7.04
C ASP A 155 0.13 6.53 -6.52
N TYR A 156 0.75 7.56 -7.10
CA TYR A 156 0.44 8.98 -6.84
C TYR A 156 -1.06 9.24 -6.97
N LYS A 157 -1.65 8.85 -8.11
CA LYS A 157 -3.08 9.05 -8.38
C LYS A 157 -3.96 8.24 -7.42
N ASN A 158 -3.56 7.02 -7.07
CA ASN A 158 -4.29 6.18 -6.13
C ASN A 158 -4.29 6.78 -4.71
N TYR A 159 -3.15 7.33 -4.29
CA TYR A 159 -2.99 8.01 -3.01
C TYR A 159 -3.98 9.18 -2.88
N LEU A 160 -4.01 10.11 -3.85
CA LEU A 160 -4.95 11.23 -3.84
C LEU A 160 -6.42 10.78 -3.93
N ARG A 161 -6.71 9.72 -4.69
CA ARG A 161 -8.07 9.14 -4.76
C ARG A 161 -8.58 8.65 -3.42
N PHE A 162 -7.70 8.09 -2.59
CA PHE A 162 -8.06 7.63 -1.25
C PHE A 162 -8.15 8.79 -0.25
N LYS A 163 -7.27 9.79 -0.37
CA LYS A 163 -7.19 10.93 0.55
C LYS A 163 -8.36 11.91 0.44
N ARG A 164 -8.74 12.33 -0.78
CA ARG A 164 -9.75 13.39 -0.99
C ARG A 164 -11.12 13.10 -0.33
N PRO A 165 -11.66 11.87 -0.37
CA PRO A 165 -12.87 11.52 0.37
C PRO A 165 -12.72 11.61 1.89
N GLN A 166 -11.55 11.29 2.43
CA GLN A 166 -11.28 11.31 3.87
C GLN A 166 -11.29 12.73 4.42
N GLU A 167 -10.77 13.70 3.65
CA GLU A 167 -10.79 15.12 4.01
C GLU A 167 -12.19 15.73 3.92
N MET A 168 -12.98 15.30 2.91
CA MET A 168 -14.38 15.71 2.76
C MET A 168 -15.28 15.20 3.90
N ALA A 169 -14.97 14.05 4.48
CA ALA A 169 -15.71 13.49 5.62
C ALA A 169 -15.40 14.18 6.96
N TYR A 170 -14.20 14.76 7.11
CA TYR A 170 -13.75 15.37 8.37
C TYR A 170 -14.03 16.89 8.47
N LYS A 171 -14.29 17.57 7.36
CA LYS A 171 -14.68 18.99 7.35
C LYS A 171 -16.18 19.13 7.05
N PRO A 172 -17.04 19.49 8.02
CA PRO A 172 -18.34 20.05 7.71
C PRO A 172 -18.13 21.23 6.76
N CYS A 173 -18.81 21.22 5.61
CA CYS A 173 -18.59 22.18 4.55
C CYS A 173 -18.95 23.60 5.01
N TYR A 174 -17.94 24.40 5.38
CA TYR A 174 -18.02 25.86 5.46
C TYR A 174 -17.50 26.53 4.17
N HIS A 175 -17.44 25.79 3.06
CA HIS A 175 -16.84 26.30 1.82
C HIS A 175 -17.74 26.21 0.59
N SER A 176 -19.04 25.99 0.76
CA SER A 176 -20.01 26.02 -0.35
C SER A 176 -20.41 27.42 -0.83
N VAL A 177 -19.76 28.51 -0.40
CA VAL A 177 -20.20 29.88 -0.73
C VAL A 177 -19.21 30.70 -1.58
N HIS A 178 -17.96 30.27 -1.78
CA HIS A 178 -16.99 31.13 -2.48
C HIS A 178 -16.99 31.04 -4.01
N TYR A 179 -17.78 30.15 -4.64
CA TYR A 179 -17.78 29.99 -6.09
C TYR A 179 -18.85 30.79 -6.86
N PHE A 180 -19.70 31.59 -6.20
CA PHE A 180 -20.80 32.31 -6.88
C PHE A 180 -20.98 33.78 -6.48
N LEU A 181 -19.94 34.48 -6.04
CA LEU A 181 -20.02 35.93 -5.87
C LEU A 181 -19.31 36.65 -7.04
N LYS A 182 -20.02 36.74 -8.17
CA LYS A 182 -19.83 37.86 -9.11
C LYS A 182 -20.59 39.06 -8.54
N PRO A 183 -20.00 40.26 -8.44
CA PRO A 183 -20.73 41.42 -7.97
C PRO A 183 -21.59 41.98 -9.12
N SER A 184 -22.91 41.95 -8.95
CA SER A 184 -23.83 42.80 -9.69
C SER A 184 -24.64 43.62 -8.69
N ASN A 185 -24.43 44.94 -8.73
CA ASN A 185 -25.15 45.96 -7.97
C ASN A 185 -26.67 45.87 -8.19
N PHE A 186 -27.49 45.96 -7.14
CA PHE A 186 -28.65 46.88 -6.98
C PHE A 186 -29.50 46.53 -5.74
N ASP A 187 -29.54 47.49 -4.79
CA ASP A 187 -30.65 48.01 -3.98
C ASP A 187 -31.80 47.15 -3.40
N LYS A 188 -31.96 47.36 -2.07
CA LYS A 188 -33.18 47.59 -1.24
C LYS A 188 -33.89 46.46 -0.50
N GLU A 189 -33.83 46.65 0.83
CA GLU A 189 -34.91 46.63 1.85
C GLU A 189 -35.76 45.37 2.12
N GLY A 190 -35.94 45.10 3.42
CA GLY A 190 -37.19 44.57 3.99
C GLY A 190 -37.17 43.09 4.33
N GLY A 191 -37.20 42.76 5.62
CA GLY A 191 -37.17 41.38 6.12
C GLY A 191 -38.54 40.72 6.26
N GLU A 192 -38.53 39.41 6.56
CA GLU A 192 -39.60 38.74 7.30
C GLU A 192 -39.08 37.40 7.86
N GLU A 193 -39.40 37.13 9.13
CA GLU A 193 -39.13 35.89 9.86
C GLU A 193 -40.09 34.76 9.46
N ALA A 194 -39.57 33.52 9.37
CA ALA A 194 -40.22 32.25 9.72
C ALA A 194 -39.19 31.14 9.45
N GLY A 195 -38.90 30.15 10.29
CA GLY A 195 -39.67 29.53 11.34
C GLY A 195 -39.63 28.02 11.12
N ARG A 196 -38.96 27.30 12.05
CA ARG A 196 -39.15 25.88 12.41
C ARG A 196 -38.69 24.75 11.47
N GLY A 197 -37.97 23.78 12.04
CA GLY A 197 -38.01 22.39 11.59
C GLY A 197 -36.76 21.57 11.89
N GLU A 198 -36.49 21.27 13.17
CA GLU A 198 -35.54 20.21 13.54
C GLU A 198 -36.09 18.85 13.09
N ALA A 199 -35.30 18.10 12.32
CA ALA A 199 -35.48 16.67 12.11
C ALA A 199 -34.15 15.97 12.44
N GLN A 200 -34.07 15.42 13.65
CA GLN A 200 -32.99 14.55 14.07
C GLN A 200 -33.13 13.20 13.36
N ALA A 201 -32.28 12.92 12.39
CA ALA A 201 -32.08 11.59 11.85
C ALA A 201 -30.83 10.96 12.50
N GLN A 202 -31.05 10.00 13.39
CA GLN A 202 -29.99 9.14 13.91
C GLN A 202 -29.51 8.21 12.79
N ALA A 203 -28.31 8.45 12.27
CA ALA A 203 -27.62 7.52 11.39
C ALA A 203 -26.54 6.78 12.20
N GLN A 204 -26.77 5.50 12.46
CA GLN A 204 -25.75 4.59 12.96
C GLN A 204 -24.71 4.33 11.87
N ALA A 205 -23.45 4.67 12.14
CA ALA A 205 -22.33 4.36 11.27
C ALA A 205 -21.99 2.85 11.33
N PRO A 206 -21.69 2.19 10.20
CA PRO A 206 -21.17 0.82 10.23
C PRO A 206 -19.76 0.80 10.80
N VAL A 207 -19.54 -0.08 11.78
CA VAL A 207 -18.23 -0.42 12.33
C VAL A 207 -17.41 -1.10 11.23
N VAL A 208 -16.34 -0.44 10.79
CA VAL A 208 -15.35 -1.03 9.87
C VAL A 208 -14.08 -1.26 10.67
N ASP A 209 -13.72 -2.53 10.82
CA ASP A 209 -12.58 -3.04 11.57
C ASP A 209 -11.26 -2.55 10.93
N GLY A 210 -10.72 -1.47 11.50
CA GLY A 210 -9.46 -0.86 11.09
C GLY A 210 -8.29 -1.62 11.70
N THR A 211 -7.69 -2.54 10.94
CA THR A 211 -6.33 -2.99 11.26
C THR A 211 -5.34 -2.00 10.69
N ASP A 212 -4.88 -1.16 11.61
CA ASP A 212 -3.88 -0.11 11.49
C ASP A 212 -2.55 -0.64 10.93
N TYR A 213 -2.01 0.05 9.93
CA TYR A 213 -0.73 -0.25 9.26
C TYR A 213 0.45 0.53 9.89
N LYS A 214 0.28 1.11 11.08
CA LYS A 214 1.28 1.95 11.75
C LYS A 214 2.30 1.23 12.65
N ASP A 215 2.15 -0.07 12.91
CA ASP A 215 3.01 -0.78 13.90
C ASP A 215 4.32 -1.40 13.36
N TYR A 216 4.76 -1.08 12.14
CA TYR A 216 5.93 -1.73 11.51
C TYR A 216 7.19 -0.84 11.38
N MET A 217 7.41 0.06 12.32
CA MET A 217 8.67 0.83 12.40
C MET A 217 9.54 0.30 13.54
N GLY A 218 10.35 -0.72 13.22
CA GLY A 218 11.53 -1.11 14.00
C GLY A 218 12.77 -0.89 13.16
N GLU A 219 13.47 0.21 13.40
CA GLU A 219 14.75 0.53 12.77
C GLU A 219 15.80 -0.50 13.22
N LEU A 220 16.16 -1.43 12.34
CA LEU A 220 17.39 -2.21 12.47
C LEU A 220 18.47 -1.51 11.68
N SER A 221 19.56 -1.13 12.35
CA SER A 221 20.67 -0.41 11.72
C SER A 221 21.31 -1.28 10.62
N PHE A 222 21.63 -0.63 9.50
CA PHE A 222 22.27 -1.22 8.32
C PHE A 222 23.54 -2.03 8.65
N THR A 223 24.19 -1.72 9.78
CA THR A 223 25.40 -2.39 10.27
C THR A 223 25.14 -3.77 10.89
N GLN A 224 23.94 -4.02 11.42
CA GLN A 224 23.59 -5.35 11.97
C GLN A 224 23.24 -6.37 10.88
N MET A 225 22.78 -5.89 9.71
CA MET A 225 22.42 -6.76 8.58
C MET A 225 23.64 -7.26 7.80
N LEU A 226 24.75 -6.51 7.82
CA LEU A 226 26.02 -6.88 7.17
C LEU A 226 26.78 -8.01 7.90
N MET A 227 26.64 -8.12 9.24
CA MET A 227 27.38 -9.14 10.00
C MET A 227 26.84 -10.57 9.83
N VAL A 228 25.64 -10.75 9.29
CA VAL A 228 25.05 -12.09 9.05
C VAL A 228 25.39 -12.62 7.64
N ILE A 229 25.85 -11.75 6.73
CA ILE A 229 26.11 -12.10 5.31
C ILE A 229 27.53 -12.65 5.10
N LEU A 230 28.48 -12.48 6.04
CA LEU A 230 29.86 -12.95 5.89
C LEU A 230 30.14 -14.37 6.43
N LEU A 231 29.11 -15.12 6.87
CA LEU A 231 29.29 -16.48 7.42
C LEU A 231 28.45 -17.58 6.74
N VAL A 232 27.98 -17.35 5.52
CA VAL A 232 27.45 -18.39 4.61
C VAL A 232 27.98 -18.14 3.22
#